data_AF-A0A433B9J1-F1
#
_entry.id   AF-A0A433B9J1-F1
#
_cell.length_a   1.000
_cell.length_b   1.000
_cell.length_c   1.000
_cell.angle_alpha   90.00
_cell.angle_beta   90.00
_cell.angle_gamma   90.00
#
_symmetry.space_group_name_H-M   'P 1'
#
loop_
_entity.id
_entity.type
_entity.pdbx_description
1 polymer ?
#
loop_
_entity_poly.entity_id
_entity_poly.type
_entity_poly.pdbx_seq_one_letter_code
_entity_poly.pdbx_strand_id
1 'polypeptide(L)'
;MAGMTRVVQAFHSYLNDHFHVGPFNQGEEDAVVRVVTVLELLCIVQPLLQRLAYLLLTHPICLYPILSIDRLITIDDANKTAGADHVVPPEVFYSEAVCKKLNIKDEYRVWKSMLFYAESTTTSSSSQRDVNDDSRRRQSKRPLILSAVTSSLVIPYGLHYETDFQFSFLSYPFLFTPSTKARIMHVDAMSQMSAEYEDACVNHTLVMHAQRLLSDSPRMVHTLEMHLRSATCPYLLLEVGRERIVDDTIEQISRKWADLKKPLKVKFVGGGEEGMDQGGVQKEFFAVVMERMMDDEWGMFVSDEETRVTWLQGGYLEEEGTPEREMEEATARRQYEMAGVVMGLAIYNGVILGIQFPKVMWKVLTMTSEEDLQKAAADRVDAGSKFPSLFSLEDLEEGWPALGRGLRQMLEWKQEDGDVADVFCRNFEISYEVFGKGVVNIPLCEGGSDIPVTNENRHEYVRQYCHHFMYLGIKDRLLAFRRGVWAVVGGMAVRMCRPEELEMVVCGARNGGEGDHLDLSELEEATGYDDGYDSMHQVIRDFWSIVHEMDAAQKRRLLMFVTASDRIPIGGLKDVTFIVQRNGPDSDRLPTALTCFSRLLLPEYSTKEKLRERLLTAIENAKGFGLV
;
A
#
# COMPACT_ATOMS: atom_id res chain seq x y z
N MET A 1 -6.48 7.15 -30.07
CA MET A 1 -5.81 8.01 -29.06
C MET A 1 -5.98 9.53 -29.22
N ALA A 2 -5.60 10.15 -30.35
CA ALA A 2 -5.52 11.63 -30.47
C ALA A 2 -6.82 12.43 -30.14
N GLY A 3 -8.01 11.83 -30.32
CA GLY A 3 -9.28 12.46 -29.97
C GLY A 3 -9.50 12.58 -28.45
N MET A 4 -9.28 11.51 -27.70
CA MET A 4 -9.47 11.50 -26.24
C MET A 4 -8.41 12.37 -25.55
N THR A 5 -7.14 12.30 -25.98
CA THR A 5 -6.08 13.18 -25.46
C THR A 5 -6.43 14.66 -25.64
N ARG A 6 -7.00 15.06 -26.78
CA ARG A 6 -7.47 16.44 -27.01
C ARG A 6 -8.63 16.83 -26.10
N VAL A 7 -9.58 15.92 -25.87
CA VAL A 7 -10.71 16.14 -24.95
C VAL A 7 -10.19 16.33 -23.53
N VAL A 8 -9.27 15.48 -23.07
CA VAL A 8 -8.65 15.59 -21.75
C VAL A 8 -7.81 16.86 -21.62
N GLN A 9 -7.07 17.26 -22.65
CA GLN A 9 -6.35 18.54 -22.65
C GLN A 9 -7.29 19.76 -22.57
N ALA A 10 -8.40 19.74 -23.30
CA ALA A 10 -9.42 20.78 -23.22
C ALA A 10 -10.04 20.85 -21.83
N PHE A 11 -10.24 19.69 -21.19
CA PHE A 11 -10.70 19.60 -19.81
C PHE A 11 -9.68 20.17 -18.81
N HIS A 12 -8.39 19.82 -18.93
CA HIS A 12 -7.34 20.41 -18.09
C HIS A 12 -7.28 21.93 -18.23
N SER A 13 -7.42 22.46 -19.45
CA SER A 13 -7.51 23.91 -19.68
C SER A 13 -8.75 24.48 -19.00
N TYR A 14 -9.92 23.85 -19.19
CA TYR A 14 -11.17 24.30 -18.60
C TYR A 14 -11.10 24.34 -17.08
N LEU A 15 -10.64 23.25 -16.45
CA LEU A 15 -10.39 23.19 -15.02
C LEU A 15 -9.42 24.29 -14.60
N ASN A 16 -8.30 24.48 -15.28
CA ASN A 16 -7.35 25.50 -14.86
C ASN A 16 -7.96 26.91 -14.89
N ASP A 17 -8.79 27.21 -15.89
CA ASP A 17 -9.42 28.51 -16.09
C ASP A 17 -10.61 28.78 -15.14
N HIS A 18 -11.34 27.74 -14.74
CA HIS A 18 -12.58 27.84 -13.96
C HIS A 18 -12.48 27.27 -12.53
N PHE A 19 -11.32 26.74 -12.14
CA PHE A 19 -11.08 26.28 -10.77
C PHE A 19 -10.94 27.48 -9.83
N HIS A 20 -11.99 27.75 -9.08
CA HIS A 20 -12.02 28.76 -8.02
C HIS A 20 -11.69 28.10 -6.67
N VAL A 21 -10.81 28.73 -5.89
CA VAL A 21 -10.40 28.22 -4.57
C VAL A 21 -11.50 28.54 -3.56
N GLY A 22 -12.31 27.54 -3.18
CA GLY A 22 -13.36 27.65 -2.16
C GLY A 22 -14.27 26.41 -2.12
N PRO A 23 -15.10 26.23 -1.07
CA PRO A 23 -16.07 25.13 -1.02
C PRO A 23 -17.10 25.31 -2.15
N PHE A 24 -17.25 24.30 -3.01
CA PHE A 24 -18.27 24.25 -4.06
C PHE A 24 -19.64 24.07 -3.42
N ASN A 25 -20.26 25.18 -3.02
CA ASN A 25 -21.61 25.23 -2.47
C ASN A 25 -22.69 25.29 -3.57
N GLN A 26 -22.32 25.11 -4.84
CA GLN A 26 -23.26 25.12 -5.95
C GLN A 26 -23.34 23.70 -6.49
N GLY A 27 -24.50 23.06 -6.34
CA GLY A 27 -24.76 21.66 -6.69
C GLY A 27 -24.58 21.33 -8.17
N GLU A 28 -25.38 20.41 -8.73
CA GLU A 28 -25.25 19.90 -10.11
C GLU A 28 -25.24 20.97 -11.23
N GLU A 29 -25.58 22.22 -10.91
CA GLU A 29 -25.56 23.33 -11.85
C GLU A 29 -24.17 23.97 -12.06
N ASP A 30 -23.20 23.71 -11.18
CA ASP A 30 -21.84 24.22 -11.35
C ASP A 30 -21.19 23.64 -12.62
N ALA A 31 -20.59 24.52 -13.43
CA ALA A 31 -20.08 24.13 -14.73
C ALA A 31 -18.86 23.19 -14.64
N VAL A 32 -18.04 23.29 -13.58
CA VAL A 32 -16.96 22.34 -13.31
C VAL A 32 -17.54 20.98 -12.96
N VAL A 33 -18.55 20.93 -12.10
CA VAL A 33 -19.24 19.68 -11.72
C VAL A 33 -19.84 19.00 -12.94
N ARG A 34 -20.58 19.72 -13.79
CA ARG A 34 -21.17 19.17 -15.02
C ARG A 34 -20.12 18.63 -15.98
N VAL A 35 -19.01 19.34 -16.17
CA VAL A 35 -17.94 18.92 -17.09
C VAL A 35 -17.23 17.66 -16.58
N VAL A 36 -16.92 17.57 -15.28
CA VAL A 36 -16.33 16.37 -14.66
C VAL A 36 -17.27 15.17 -14.84
N THR A 37 -18.56 15.34 -14.55
CA THR A 37 -19.58 14.28 -14.67
C THR A 37 -19.79 13.83 -16.13
N VAL A 38 -19.81 14.75 -17.10
CA VAL A 38 -19.95 14.42 -18.52
C VAL A 38 -18.73 13.67 -19.05
N LEU A 39 -17.52 14.07 -18.65
CA LEU A 39 -16.31 13.37 -19.05
C LEU A 39 -16.19 12.00 -18.43
N GLU A 40 -16.61 11.84 -17.19
CA GLU A 40 -16.75 10.53 -16.56
C GLU A 40 -17.69 9.62 -17.37
N LEU A 41 -18.87 10.12 -17.75
CA LEU A 41 -19.78 9.40 -18.65
C LEU A 41 -19.11 9.07 -19.99
N LEU A 42 -18.34 9.98 -20.58
CA LEU A 42 -17.62 9.70 -21.82
C LEU A 42 -16.52 8.65 -21.65
N CYS A 43 -15.77 8.66 -20.55
CA CYS A 43 -14.72 7.67 -20.28
C CYS A 43 -15.28 6.28 -20.03
N ILE A 44 -16.38 6.18 -19.27
CA ILE A 44 -17.06 4.91 -18.98
C ILE A 44 -17.78 4.38 -20.22
N VAL A 45 -18.39 5.27 -21.00
CA VAL A 45 -19.30 4.87 -22.07
C VAL A 45 -18.58 4.79 -23.42
N GLN A 46 -17.40 5.36 -23.67
CA GLN A 46 -16.75 5.29 -25.00
C GLN A 46 -16.58 3.85 -25.57
N PRO A 47 -16.19 2.82 -24.78
CA PRO A 47 -16.16 1.44 -25.27
C PRO A 47 -17.57 0.87 -25.55
N LEU A 48 -18.58 1.28 -24.78
CA LEU A 48 -19.99 0.91 -24.92
C LEU A 48 -20.70 1.65 -26.07
N LEU A 49 -20.33 2.91 -26.33
CA LEU A 49 -20.89 3.82 -27.33
C LEU A 49 -20.56 3.37 -28.75
N GLN A 50 -19.44 2.66 -28.96
CA GLN A 50 -19.20 1.97 -30.24
C GLN A 50 -20.28 0.91 -30.57
N ARG A 51 -21.06 0.44 -29.58
CA ARG A 51 -22.23 -0.43 -29.77
C ARG A 51 -23.59 0.24 -29.50
N LEU A 52 -23.64 1.34 -28.75
CA LEU A 52 -24.89 1.98 -28.28
C LEU A 52 -25.21 3.37 -28.87
N ALA A 53 -24.46 3.84 -29.88
CA ALA A 53 -24.66 5.13 -30.54
C ALA A 53 -26.08 5.38 -31.12
N TYR A 54 -26.98 4.38 -31.11
CA TYR A 54 -28.37 4.54 -31.57
C TYR A 54 -29.38 4.84 -30.44
N LEU A 55 -29.07 4.52 -29.17
CA LEU A 55 -30.05 4.57 -28.07
C LEU A 55 -30.01 5.85 -27.21
N LEU A 56 -28.90 6.61 -27.25
CA LEU A 56 -28.70 7.78 -26.39
C LEU A 56 -29.27 9.09 -26.94
N LEU A 57 -29.84 9.10 -28.15
CA LEU A 57 -30.43 10.29 -28.76
C LEU A 57 -31.88 10.60 -28.34
N THR A 58 -32.51 9.78 -27.47
CA THR A 58 -33.97 9.88 -27.29
C THR A 58 -34.52 10.02 -25.87
N HIS A 59 -33.79 9.83 -24.76
CA HIS A 59 -34.36 10.08 -23.41
C HIS A 59 -33.33 10.49 -22.33
N PRO A 60 -33.56 11.60 -21.58
CA PRO A 60 -32.86 11.91 -20.34
C PRO A 60 -33.62 11.29 -19.16
N ILE A 61 -33.00 10.34 -18.45
CA ILE A 61 -33.52 9.86 -17.16
C ILE A 61 -32.43 10.04 -16.11
N CYS A 62 -32.83 10.65 -15.00
CA CYS A 62 -32.05 10.96 -13.81
C CYS A 62 -31.17 9.79 -13.35
N LEU A 63 -29.88 10.05 -13.16
CA LEU A 63 -28.95 9.14 -12.46
C LEU A 63 -28.65 9.74 -11.09
N TYR A 64 -29.23 9.13 -10.05
CA TYR A 64 -28.95 9.35 -8.62
C TYR A 64 -27.46 9.06 -8.28
N PRO A 65 -26.95 9.47 -7.09
CA PRO A 65 -25.53 9.50 -6.80
C PRO A 65 -24.99 8.08 -6.66
N ILE A 66 -24.21 7.65 -7.66
CA ILE A 66 -23.60 6.32 -7.66
C ILE A 66 -22.14 6.49 -7.20
N LEU A 67 -21.88 5.88 -6.05
CA LEU A 67 -20.60 5.71 -5.35
C LEU A 67 -19.41 5.65 -6.31
N SER A 68 -18.52 6.63 -6.17
CA SER A 68 -17.53 6.99 -7.18
C SER A 68 -16.23 6.18 -7.12
N ILE A 69 -16.08 5.33 -6.11
CA ILE A 69 -14.84 4.56 -5.85
C ILE A 69 -14.76 3.29 -6.73
N ASP A 70 -15.90 2.69 -7.09
CA ASP A 70 -15.94 1.51 -7.97
C ASP A 70 -15.61 1.85 -9.44
N ARG A 71 -15.34 3.13 -9.74
CA ARG A 71 -15.23 3.66 -11.10
C ARG A 71 -13.80 3.74 -11.64
N LEU A 72 -12.76 3.72 -10.79
CA LEU A 72 -11.35 3.60 -11.25
C LEU A 72 -11.12 2.29 -12.03
N ILE A 73 -11.76 1.22 -11.57
CA ILE A 73 -11.76 -0.11 -12.18
C ILE A 73 -12.26 -0.02 -13.65
N THR A 74 -13.18 0.90 -13.95
CA THR A 74 -13.78 1.02 -15.28
C THR A 74 -12.81 1.53 -16.35
N ILE A 75 -11.77 2.31 -16.02
CA ILE A 75 -10.77 2.79 -17.01
C ILE A 75 -9.86 1.64 -17.43
N ASP A 76 -9.38 0.84 -16.47
CA ASP A 76 -8.53 -0.31 -16.78
C ASP A 76 -9.32 -1.39 -17.51
N ASP A 77 -10.57 -1.64 -17.12
CA ASP A 77 -11.45 -2.58 -17.82
C ASP A 77 -11.84 -2.09 -19.23
N ALA A 78 -12.03 -0.77 -19.41
CA ALA A 78 -12.20 -0.16 -20.73
C ALA A 78 -10.96 -0.34 -21.61
N ASN A 79 -9.76 -0.13 -21.07
CA ASN A 79 -8.50 -0.32 -21.79
C ASN A 79 -8.25 -1.78 -22.17
N LYS A 80 -8.62 -2.74 -21.32
CA LYS A 80 -8.48 -4.19 -21.61
C LYS A 80 -9.42 -4.68 -22.72
N THR A 81 -10.58 -4.04 -22.89
CA THR A 81 -11.52 -4.36 -23.97
C THR A 81 -11.25 -3.59 -25.26
N ALA A 82 -10.35 -2.61 -25.21
CA ALA A 82 -9.93 -1.81 -26.34
C ALA A 82 -8.79 -2.52 -27.12
N GLY A 83 -8.82 -2.48 -28.46
CA GLY A 83 -7.68 -2.95 -29.25
C GLY A 83 -6.42 -2.12 -28.94
N ALA A 84 -5.22 -2.68 -29.17
CA ALA A 84 -3.93 -2.08 -28.77
C ALA A 84 -3.77 -0.58 -29.14
N ASP A 85 -4.38 -0.12 -30.24
CA ASP A 85 -4.35 1.28 -30.71
C ASP A 85 -5.23 2.27 -29.89
N HIS A 86 -5.97 1.78 -28.90
CA HIS A 86 -7.02 2.52 -28.19
C HIS A 86 -6.83 2.60 -26.67
N VAL A 87 -5.72 2.06 -26.13
CA VAL A 87 -5.39 2.16 -24.70
C VAL A 87 -5.06 3.61 -24.35
N VAL A 88 -5.76 4.19 -23.38
CA VAL A 88 -5.47 5.53 -22.85
C VAL A 88 -4.79 5.36 -21.49
N PRO A 89 -3.51 5.76 -21.35
CA PRO A 89 -2.81 5.69 -20.07
C PRO A 89 -3.54 6.54 -19.01
N PRO A 90 -3.81 6.01 -17.80
CA PRO A 90 -4.55 6.76 -16.78
C PRO A 90 -3.85 8.06 -16.35
N GLU A 91 -2.53 8.15 -16.56
CA GLU A 91 -1.71 9.33 -16.28
C GLU A 91 -2.16 10.56 -17.08
N VAL A 92 -2.81 10.36 -18.24
CA VAL A 92 -3.35 11.44 -19.07
C VAL A 92 -4.44 12.22 -18.32
N PHE A 93 -5.13 11.59 -17.37
CA PHE A 93 -6.22 12.20 -16.62
C PHE A 93 -5.74 12.95 -15.37
N TYR A 94 -4.51 12.75 -14.93
CA TYR A 94 -3.96 13.44 -13.76
C TYR A 94 -3.90 14.95 -13.98
N SER A 95 -4.46 15.72 -13.04
CA SER A 95 -4.47 17.18 -13.10
C SER A 95 -3.56 17.78 -12.04
N GLU A 96 -2.34 18.16 -12.45
CA GLU A 96 -1.38 18.88 -11.61
C GLU A 96 -1.95 20.19 -11.05
N ALA A 97 -2.79 20.89 -11.83
CA ALA A 97 -3.42 22.13 -11.41
C ALA A 97 -4.37 21.88 -10.22
N VAL A 98 -5.21 20.84 -10.29
CA VAL A 98 -6.09 20.44 -9.18
C VAL A 98 -5.25 20.01 -7.98
N CYS A 99 -4.27 19.13 -8.18
CA CYS A 99 -3.40 18.61 -7.12
C CYS A 99 -2.66 19.71 -6.34
N LYS A 100 -2.22 20.79 -7.03
CA LYS A 100 -1.50 21.91 -6.41
C LYS A 100 -2.42 22.92 -5.72
N LYS A 101 -3.60 23.20 -6.28
CA LYS A 101 -4.52 24.23 -5.75
C LYS A 101 -5.45 23.69 -4.65
N LEU A 102 -5.70 22.39 -4.59
CA LEU A 102 -6.64 21.78 -3.66
C LEU A 102 -6.06 21.71 -2.23
N ASN A 103 -6.82 22.19 -1.24
CA ASN A 103 -6.51 21.92 0.17
C ASN A 103 -7.02 20.52 0.53
N ILE A 104 -6.13 19.53 0.45
CA ILE A 104 -6.45 18.11 0.70
C ILE A 104 -7.11 17.90 2.06
N LYS A 105 -6.72 18.64 3.11
CA LYS A 105 -7.26 18.45 4.46
C LYS A 105 -8.71 18.87 4.55
N ASP A 106 -9.07 20.01 3.96
CA ASP A 106 -10.44 20.49 3.95
C ASP A 106 -11.32 19.66 3.02
N GLU A 107 -10.78 19.30 1.85
CA GLU A 107 -11.47 18.42 0.91
C GLU A 107 -11.76 17.04 1.52
N TYR A 108 -10.79 16.45 2.22
CA TYR A 108 -10.96 15.18 2.93
C TYR A 108 -12.05 15.26 4.00
N ARG A 109 -12.19 16.37 4.72
CA ARG A 109 -13.28 16.55 5.69
C ARG A 109 -14.65 16.51 5.01
N VAL A 110 -14.79 17.24 3.91
CA VAL A 110 -16.02 17.32 3.11
C VAL A 110 -16.38 15.95 2.52
N TRP A 111 -15.40 15.26 1.93
CA TRP A 111 -15.56 13.91 1.41
C TRP A 111 -15.94 12.89 2.50
N LYS A 112 -15.28 12.94 3.65
CA LYS A 112 -15.57 12.05 4.79
C LYS A 112 -17.01 12.26 5.31
N SER A 113 -17.49 13.50 5.39
CA SER A 113 -18.89 13.76 5.77
C SER A 113 -19.89 13.21 4.75
N MET A 114 -19.58 13.26 3.45
CA MET A 114 -20.45 12.66 2.42
C MET A 114 -20.53 11.14 2.56
N LEU A 115 -19.41 10.48 2.80
CA LEU A 115 -19.37 9.02 2.96
C LEU A 115 -20.23 8.56 4.14
N PHE A 116 -20.10 9.22 5.30
CA PHE A 116 -20.93 8.90 6.46
C PHE A 116 -22.43 9.13 6.21
N TYR A 117 -22.77 10.20 5.48
CA TYR A 117 -24.17 10.46 5.12
C TYR A 117 -24.73 9.38 4.20
N ALA A 118 -23.96 8.96 3.19
CA ALA A 118 -24.34 7.87 2.29
C ALA A 118 -24.55 6.56 3.05
N GLU A 119 -23.66 6.19 3.97
CA GLU A 119 -23.81 4.99 4.80
C GLU A 119 -25.09 5.04 5.65
N SER A 120 -25.36 6.17 6.31
CA SER A 120 -26.52 6.34 7.19
C SER A 120 -27.86 6.21 6.47
N THR A 121 -27.94 6.67 5.22
CA THR A 121 -29.13 6.60 4.35
C THR A 121 -29.34 5.20 3.75
N THR A 122 -28.27 4.46 3.46
CA THR A 122 -28.38 3.03 3.10
C THR A 122 -28.90 2.16 4.24
N THR A 123 -28.47 2.38 5.49
CA THR A 123 -28.98 1.60 6.64
C THR A 123 -30.43 1.88 7.01
N SER A 124 -30.93 3.09 6.73
CA SER A 124 -32.33 3.47 7.00
C SER A 124 -33.30 3.01 5.90
N SER A 125 -32.81 2.68 4.71
CA SER A 125 -33.61 2.05 3.65
C SER A 125 -33.65 0.52 3.73
N SER A 126 -32.67 -0.11 4.39
CA SER A 126 -32.65 -1.57 4.64
C SER A 126 -33.47 -2.01 5.87
N SER A 127 -33.97 -1.10 6.71
CA SER A 127 -34.69 -1.42 7.95
C SER A 127 -36.22 -1.57 7.80
N GLN A 128 -36.73 -1.67 6.55
CA GLN A 128 -38.17 -1.87 6.27
C GLN A 128 -38.53 -3.20 5.59
N ARG A 129 -37.59 -4.14 5.44
CA ARG A 129 -37.90 -5.50 4.98
C ARG A 129 -37.21 -6.51 5.91
N ASP A 130 -37.92 -7.59 6.18
CA ASP A 130 -37.54 -8.73 7.02
C ASP A 130 -37.78 -8.59 8.53
N VAL A 131 -39.06 -8.44 8.89
CA VAL A 131 -39.60 -9.04 10.12
C VAL A 131 -40.10 -10.44 9.76
N ASN A 132 -39.24 -11.45 9.93
CA ASN A 132 -39.54 -12.87 10.22
C ASN A 132 -38.45 -13.77 9.63
N ASP A 133 -37.39 -14.06 10.41
CA ASP A 133 -36.96 -15.46 10.60
C ASP A 133 -36.06 -15.53 11.83
N ASP A 134 -36.50 -16.29 12.82
CA ASP A 134 -35.81 -16.52 14.09
C ASP A 134 -35.34 -17.96 14.10
N SER A 135 -34.05 -18.19 13.83
CA SER A 135 -33.22 -19.11 14.63
C SER A 135 -31.83 -19.36 14.02
N ARG A 136 -30.82 -19.30 14.92
CA ARG A 136 -29.42 -19.76 14.80
C ARG A 136 -28.38 -18.76 14.30
N ARG A 137 -28.02 -17.81 15.18
CA ARG A 137 -26.64 -17.33 15.29
C ARG A 137 -26.21 -17.26 16.76
N ARG A 138 -25.35 -18.19 17.18
CA ARG A 138 -24.77 -18.23 18.52
C ARG A 138 -23.62 -17.22 18.62
N GLN A 139 -23.87 -16.19 19.43
CA GLN A 139 -23.00 -15.61 20.48
C GLN A 139 -21.56 -15.19 20.12
N SER A 140 -21.42 -13.93 19.70
CA SER A 140 -20.37 -13.05 20.26
C SER A 140 -21.07 -12.07 21.21
N LYS A 141 -21.08 -12.41 22.51
CA LYS A 141 -21.59 -11.52 23.56
C LYS A 141 -20.50 -10.49 23.87
N ARG A 142 -20.59 -9.29 23.27
CA ARG A 142 -19.96 -8.10 23.85
C ARG A 142 -20.67 -7.81 25.19
N PRO A 143 -19.96 -7.59 26.31
CA PRO A 143 -20.63 -7.17 27.52
C PRO A 143 -21.18 -5.76 27.30
N LEU A 144 -22.50 -5.62 27.44
CA LEU A 144 -23.19 -4.34 27.53
C LEU A 144 -22.77 -3.66 28.83
N ILE A 145 -21.70 -2.87 28.79
CA ILE A 145 -21.37 -1.91 29.83
C ILE A 145 -21.19 -0.54 29.15
N LEU A 146 -22.27 0.23 29.17
CA LEU A 146 -22.30 1.70 29.25
C LEU A 146 -21.45 2.51 28.24
N SER A 147 -21.58 2.28 26.92
CA SER A 147 -21.03 3.21 25.91
C SER A 147 -22.08 4.15 25.30
N ALA A 148 -23.29 4.23 25.87
CA ALA A 148 -24.42 4.94 25.28
C ALA A 148 -24.65 6.37 25.83
N VAL A 149 -23.70 6.98 26.54
CA VAL A 149 -23.91 8.32 27.15
C VAL A 149 -22.78 9.33 26.92
N THR A 150 -21.78 9.09 26.07
CA THR A 150 -20.69 10.07 25.85
C THR A 150 -20.47 10.54 24.42
N SER A 151 -21.25 10.07 23.44
CA SER A 151 -21.22 10.62 22.08
C SER A 151 -22.20 11.78 21.83
N SER A 152 -22.86 12.29 22.88
CA SER A 152 -23.95 13.29 22.73
C SER A 152 -23.69 14.66 23.34
N LEU A 153 -22.50 14.95 23.85
CA LEU A 153 -22.20 16.25 24.44
C LEU A 153 -20.78 16.70 24.11
N VAL A 154 -20.55 17.12 22.86
CA VAL A 154 -19.83 18.34 22.42
C VAL A 154 -20.00 18.42 20.89
N ILE A 155 -21.16 18.90 20.44
CA ILE A 155 -21.24 19.70 19.20
C ILE A 155 -21.30 21.15 19.69
N PRO A 156 -20.20 21.91 19.71
CA PRO A 156 -20.28 23.33 19.97
C PRO A 156 -20.61 24.01 18.64
N TYR A 157 -21.87 24.45 18.56
CA TYR A 157 -22.35 25.55 17.72
C TYR A 157 -22.28 25.40 16.19
N GLY A 158 -23.45 25.12 15.64
CA GLY A 158 -24.02 25.93 14.56
C GLY A 158 -23.42 25.72 13.17
N LEU A 159 -24.06 24.82 12.43
CA LEU A 159 -24.67 25.11 11.12
C LEU A 159 -25.46 23.86 10.69
N HIS A 160 -26.77 23.89 10.93
CA HIS A 160 -27.69 23.20 10.04
C HIS A 160 -27.56 23.91 8.68
N TYR A 161 -26.63 23.46 7.85
CA TYR A 161 -26.81 23.65 6.42
C TYR A 161 -27.86 22.65 5.99
N GLU A 162 -28.90 23.19 5.37
CA GLU A 162 -29.84 22.45 4.54
C GLU A 162 -29.05 21.51 3.61
N THR A 163 -29.67 20.40 3.22
CA THR A 163 -29.13 19.36 2.35
C THR A 163 -28.80 19.90 0.95
N ASP A 164 -27.77 20.73 0.85
CA ASP A 164 -27.13 21.12 -0.39
C ASP A 164 -26.12 20.03 -0.75
N PHE A 165 -26.25 19.50 -1.97
CA PHE A 165 -25.34 18.50 -2.53
C PHE A 165 -23.90 18.99 -2.42
N GLN A 166 -23.14 18.43 -1.47
CA GLN A 166 -21.72 18.75 -1.36
C GLN A 166 -20.96 17.97 -2.44
N PHE A 167 -20.22 18.68 -3.28
CA PHE A 167 -19.33 18.10 -4.28
C PHE A 167 -17.93 17.87 -3.68
N SER A 168 -17.29 16.76 -4.04
CA SER A 168 -15.88 16.53 -3.68
C SER A 168 -15.07 15.98 -4.85
N PHE A 169 -13.89 16.57 -5.08
CA PHE A 169 -12.88 16.05 -5.99
C PHE A 169 -12.32 14.70 -5.52
N LEU A 170 -12.33 14.40 -4.21
CA LEU A 170 -11.90 13.10 -3.68
C LEU A 170 -12.79 11.95 -4.16
N SER A 171 -14.01 12.26 -4.60
CA SER A 171 -14.87 11.31 -5.30
C SER A 171 -14.34 10.94 -6.70
N TYR A 172 -13.41 11.69 -7.29
CA TYR A 172 -12.88 11.48 -8.65
C TYR A 172 -11.38 11.19 -8.63
N PRO A 173 -10.94 10.04 -8.07
CA PRO A 173 -9.54 9.78 -7.79
C PRO A 173 -8.64 9.68 -9.04
N PHE A 174 -9.20 9.47 -10.23
CA PHE A 174 -8.43 9.48 -11.49
C PHE A 174 -7.83 10.86 -11.83
N LEU A 175 -8.30 11.94 -11.19
CA LEU A 175 -7.74 13.29 -11.35
C LEU A 175 -6.45 13.50 -10.57
N PHE A 176 -6.15 12.65 -9.59
CA PHE A 176 -5.02 12.84 -8.69
C PHE A 176 -3.79 12.06 -9.13
N THR A 177 -2.64 12.72 -9.03
CA THR A 177 -1.35 12.06 -9.14
C THR A 177 -1.13 11.08 -7.98
N PRO A 178 -0.24 10.08 -8.14
CA PRO A 178 0.10 9.15 -7.07
C PRO A 178 0.60 9.85 -5.79
N SER A 179 1.39 10.93 -5.95
CA SER A 179 1.85 11.76 -4.82
C SER A 179 0.68 12.37 -4.03
N THR A 180 -0.34 12.86 -4.74
CA THR A 180 -1.53 13.44 -4.11
C THR A 180 -2.37 12.38 -3.40
N LYS A 181 -2.52 11.19 -3.99
CA LYS A 181 -3.19 10.04 -3.36
C LYS A 181 -2.48 9.59 -2.08
N ALA A 182 -1.15 9.55 -2.09
CA ALA A 182 -0.35 9.27 -0.88
C ALA A 182 -0.61 10.29 0.23
N ARG A 183 -0.67 11.59 -0.12
CA ARG A 183 -1.02 12.66 0.83
C ARG A 183 -2.44 12.49 1.38
N ILE A 184 -3.41 12.10 0.55
CA ILE A 184 -4.79 11.80 0.99
C ILE A 184 -4.79 10.64 1.99
N MET A 185 -4.07 9.55 1.68
CA MET A 185 -3.93 8.40 2.60
C MET A 185 -3.29 8.81 3.93
N HIS A 186 -2.26 9.66 3.90
CA HIS A 186 -1.64 10.15 5.12
C HIS A 186 -2.58 11.05 5.94
N VAL A 187 -3.35 11.94 5.28
CA VAL A 187 -4.38 12.76 5.95
C VAL A 187 -5.47 11.89 6.58
N ASP A 188 -5.90 10.83 5.91
CA ASP A 188 -6.85 9.84 6.44
C ASP A 188 -6.29 9.16 7.70
N ALA A 189 -5.04 8.70 7.65
CA ALA A 189 -4.37 8.09 8.78
C ALA A 189 -4.21 9.06 9.97
N MET A 190 -3.72 10.28 9.73
CA MET A 190 -3.61 11.32 10.76
C MET A 190 -4.96 11.67 11.38
N SER A 191 -6.03 11.73 10.58
CA SER A 191 -7.39 12.00 11.09
C SER A 191 -7.87 10.88 12.01
N GLN A 192 -7.60 9.62 11.67
CA GLN A 192 -7.98 8.47 12.51
C GLN A 192 -7.12 8.43 13.78
N MET A 193 -5.81 8.65 13.69
CA MET A 193 -4.90 8.74 14.84
C MET A 193 -5.30 9.84 15.83
N SER A 194 -5.67 11.02 15.33
CA SER A 194 -6.11 12.13 16.18
C SER A 194 -7.37 11.78 16.96
N ALA A 195 -8.34 11.13 16.32
CA ALA A 195 -9.58 10.71 16.98
C ALA A 195 -9.31 9.70 18.11
N GLU A 196 -8.50 8.66 17.84
CA GLU A 196 -8.13 7.66 18.85
C GLU A 196 -7.31 8.26 20.01
N TYR A 197 -6.44 9.24 19.71
CA TYR A 197 -5.68 9.98 20.72
C TYR A 197 -6.59 10.82 21.62
N GLU A 198 -7.54 11.56 21.03
CA GLU A 198 -8.52 12.38 21.75
C GLU A 198 -9.41 11.52 22.64
N ASP A 199 -9.93 10.40 22.11
CA ASP A 199 -10.75 9.45 22.86
C ASP A 199 -10.00 8.88 24.07
N ALA A 200 -8.72 8.51 23.89
CA ALA A 200 -7.88 8.05 24.99
C ALA A 200 -7.64 9.13 26.05
N CYS A 201 -7.47 10.40 25.65
CA CYS A 201 -7.32 11.53 26.57
C CYS A 201 -8.60 11.82 27.37
N VAL A 202 -9.77 11.72 26.72
CA VAL A 202 -11.07 11.85 27.38
C VAL A 202 -11.27 10.72 28.38
N ASN A 203 -11.01 9.47 27.97
CA ASN A 203 -11.07 8.30 28.87
C ASN A 203 -10.12 8.47 30.06
N HIS A 204 -8.90 8.95 29.84
CA HIS A 204 -7.95 9.22 30.91
C HIS A 204 -8.48 10.26 31.91
N THR A 205 -9.10 11.33 31.41
CA THR A 205 -9.70 12.37 32.25
C THR A 205 -10.87 11.83 33.08
N LEU A 206 -11.73 11.00 32.47
CA LEU A 206 -12.84 10.33 33.17
C LEU A 206 -12.34 9.39 34.26
N VAL A 207 -11.30 8.60 33.99
CA VAL A 207 -10.66 7.73 34.99
C VAL A 207 -10.09 8.55 36.13
N MET A 208 -9.33 9.61 35.84
CA MET A 208 -8.79 10.51 36.86
C MET A 208 -9.89 11.15 37.74
N HIS A 209 -11.03 11.50 37.14
CA HIS A 209 -12.17 12.03 37.91
C HIS A 209 -12.82 10.95 38.79
N ALA A 210 -13.05 9.75 38.25
CA ALA A 210 -13.58 8.62 38.99
C ALA A 210 -12.67 8.22 40.16
N GLN A 211 -11.34 8.25 39.98
CA GLN A 211 -10.36 8.00 41.03
C GLN A 211 -10.48 9.00 42.19
N ARG A 212 -10.72 10.29 41.89
CA ARG A 212 -10.94 11.30 42.92
C ARG A 212 -12.22 11.04 43.73
N LEU A 213 -13.31 10.66 43.05
CA LEU A 213 -14.59 10.35 43.69
C LEU A 213 -14.57 9.05 44.50
N LEU A 214 -13.75 8.08 44.08
CA LEU A 214 -13.60 6.77 44.72
C LEU A 214 -12.35 6.69 45.62
N SER A 215 -11.78 7.83 46.01
CA SER A 215 -10.56 7.91 46.83
C SER A 215 -10.69 7.15 48.16
N ASP A 216 -11.91 7.05 48.70
CA ASP A 216 -12.22 6.28 49.91
C ASP A 216 -12.33 4.74 49.68
N SER A 217 -12.15 4.25 48.44
CA SER A 217 -12.27 2.84 48.07
C SER A 217 -11.11 2.35 47.18
N PRO A 218 -9.91 2.13 47.75
CA PRO A 218 -8.68 1.82 47.00
C PRO A 218 -8.75 0.58 46.11
N ARG A 219 -9.53 -0.45 46.51
CA ARG A 219 -9.71 -1.68 45.74
C ARG A 219 -10.49 -1.46 44.44
N MET A 220 -11.47 -0.56 44.45
CA MET A 220 -12.26 -0.22 43.26
C MET A 220 -11.42 0.61 42.29
N VAL A 221 -10.63 1.56 42.82
CA VAL A 221 -9.66 2.37 42.06
C VAL A 221 -8.65 1.48 41.31
N HIS A 222 -8.01 0.55 42.02
CA HIS A 222 -7.05 -0.38 41.40
C HIS A 222 -7.70 -1.27 40.33
N THR A 223 -8.94 -1.71 40.56
CA THR A 223 -9.69 -2.52 39.59
C THR A 223 -10.00 -1.69 38.34
N LEU A 224 -10.44 -0.44 38.49
CA LEU A 224 -10.69 0.50 37.40
C LEU A 224 -9.42 0.78 36.58
N GLU A 225 -8.29 1.04 37.25
CA GLU A 225 -7.00 1.25 36.59
C GLU A 225 -6.57 0.06 35.74
N MET A 226 -6.66 -1.16 36.28
CA MET A 226 -6.27 -2.37 35.56
C MET A 226 -7.11 -2.60 34.31
N HIS A 227 -8.42 -2.37 34.37
CA HIS A 227 -9.32 -2.60 33.23
C HIS A 227 -9.27 -1.47 32.19
N LEU A 228 -8.91 -0.25 32.59
CA LEU A 228 -8.93 0.94 31.72
C LEU A 228 -7.54 1.38 31.27
N ARG A 229 -6.47 0.71 31.68
CA ARG A 229 -5.10 1.03 31.26
C ARG A 229 -4.91 1.08 29.74
N SER A 230 -5.53 0.15 29.01
CA SER A 230 -5.49 0.16 27.52
C SER A 230 -6.28 1.34 26.94
N ALA A 231 -7.46 1.61 27.50
CA ALA A 231 -8.36 2.68 27.03
C ALA A 231 -7.83 4.09 27.32
N THR A 232 -6.94 4.23 28.30
CA THR A 232 -6.35 5.52 28.71
C THR A 232 -4.96 5.77 28.13
N CYS A 233 -4.34 4.76 27.49
CA CYS A 233 -3.07 4.94 26.80
C CYS A 233 -3.34 5.56 25.42
N PRO A 234 -2.80 6.76 25.12
CA PRO A 234 -3.12 7.47 23.88
C PRO A 234 -2.24 7.07 22.69
N TYR A 235 -1.31 6.12 22.89
CA TYR A 235 -0.36 5.68 21.87
C TYR A 235 -0.39 4.16 21.74
N LEU A 236 -0.09 3.66 20.55
CA LEU A 236 0.37 2.29 20.37
C LEU A 236 1.86 2.26 20.71
N LEU A 237 2.19 1.94 21.97
CA LEU A 237 3.58 1.81 22.41
C LEU A 237 4.10 0.39 22.12
N LEU A 238 5.14 0.24 21.32
CA LEU A 238 5.86 -1.02 21.10
C LEU A 238 7.23 -0.95 21.77
N GLU A 239 7.49 -1.85 22.71
CA GLU A 239 8.77 -1.97 23.41
C GLU A 239 9.51 -3.22 22.93
N VAL A 240 10.46 -3.08 22.00
CA VAL A 240 11.06 -4.22 21.28
C VAL A 240 12.56 -4.35 21.52
N GLY A 241 13.05 -5.56 21.71
CA GLY A 241 14.49 -5.84 21.76
C GLY A 241 15.07 -6.00 20.36
N ARG A 242 16.29 -5.49 20.12
CA ARG A 242 16.96 -5.60 18.80
C ARG A 242 17.16 -7.04 18.34
N GLU A 243 17.51 -7.93 19.27
CA GLU A 243 17.79 -9.34 18.97
C GLU A 243 16.51 -10.16 18.67
N ARG A 244 15.37 -9.74 19.22
CA ARG A 244 14.08 -10.45 19.14
C ARG A 244 12.98 -9.60 18.52
N ILE A 245 13.36 -8.69 17.62
CA ILE A 245 12.48 -7.65 17.09
C ILE A 245 11.21 -8.21 16.47
N VAL A 246 11.29 -9.34 15.74
CA VAL A 246 10.13 -9.96 15.07
C VAL A 246 9.17 -10.57 16.11
N ASP A 247 9.68 -11.39 17.02
CA ASP A 247 8.89 -12.04 18.08
C ASP A 247 8.18 -11.00 18.97
N ASP A 248 8.93 -10.02 19.48
CA ASP A 248 8.42 -9.00 20.39
C ASP A 248 7.32 -8.17 19.71
N THR A 249 7.49 -7.90 18.41
CA THR A 249 6.52 -7.17 17.58
C THR A 249 5.25 -7.98 17.38
N ILE A 250 5.37 -9.24 16.94
CA ILE A 250 4.23 -10.15 16.71
C ILE A 250 3.42 -10.31 18.00
N GLU A 251 4.08 -10.54 19.13
CA GLU A 251 3.44 -10.72 20.44
C GLU A 251 2.67 -9.46 20.88
N GLN A 252 3.30 -8.28 20.77
CA GLN A 252 2.69 -7.04 21.24
C GLN A 252 1.55 -6.55 20.37
N ILE A 253 1.74 -6.53 19.05
CA ILE A 253 0.69 -6.17 18.09
C ILE A 253 -0.51 -7.12 18.26
N SER A 254 -0.23 -8.41 18.49
CA SER A 254 -1.29 -9.39 18.72
C SER A 254 -2.17 -9.06 19.91
N ARG A 255 -1.59 -8.57 21.01
CA ARG A 255 -2.31 -8.21 22.24
C ARG A 255 -2.97 -6.84 22.15
N LYS A 256 -2.44 -5.93 21.33
CA LYS A 256 -2.84 -4.53 21.21
C LYS A 256 -3.67 -4.26 19.94
N TRP A 257 -4.42 -5.26 19.46
CA TRP A 257 -5.21 -5.16 18.22
C TRP A 257 -6.21 -3.99 18.21
N ALA A 258 -6.80 -3.65 19.35
CA ALA A 258 -7.73 -2.51 19.45
C ALA A 258 -7.02 -1.15 19.34
N ASP A 259 -5.71 -1.11 19.55
CA ASP A 259 -4.92 0.12 19.61
C ASP A 259 -4.17 0.39 18.29
N LEU A 260 -4.36 -0.42 17.24
CA LEU A 260 -3.60 -0.33 15.98
C LEU A 260 -3.74 1.02 15.25
N LYS A 261 -4.82 1.75 15.52
CA LYS A 261 -5.10 3.07 14.94
C LYS A 261 -4.61 4.23 15.80
N LYS A 262 -4.07 3.97 16.99
CA LYS A 262 -3.44 5.00 17.82
C LYS A 262 -2.10 5.41 17.20
N PRO A 263 -1.64 6.65 17.44
CA PRO A 263 -0.30 7.05 17.00
C PRO A 263 0.76 6.11 17.56
N LEU A 264 1.63 5.62 16.68
CA LEU A 264 2.68 4.67 17.03
C LEU A 264 3.80 5.35 17.82
N LYS A 265 4.34 4.64 18.80
CA LYS A 265 5.62 4.96 19.44
C LYS A 265 6.43 3.69 19.59
N VAL A 266 7.65 3.71 19.08
CA VAL A 266 8.57 2.59 19.22
C VAL A 266 9.65 2.94 20.23
N LYS A 267 9.99 1.98 21.09
CA LYS A 267 11.07 2.08 22.06
C LYS A 267 11.89 0.79 21.99
N PHE A 268 13.17 0.91 21.65
CA PHE A 268 14.08 -0.20 21.79
C PHE A 268 14.40 -0.43 23.27
N VAL A 269 14.29 -1.67 23.74
CA VAL A 269 14.56 -2.05 25.14
C VAL A 269 15.77 -2.97 25.22
N GLY A 270 16.54 -2.83 26.31
CA GLY A 270 17.86 -3.46 26.46
C GLY A 270 19.00 -2.60 25.91
N GLY A 271 20.25 -2.95 26.22
CA GLY A 271 21.44 -2.30 25.64
C GLY A 271 21.77 -0.87 26.10
N GLY A 272 21.00 -0.28 27.02
CA GLY A 272 21.24 1.08 27.53
C GLY A 272 20.72 2.22 26.65
N GLU A 273 19.80 1.92 25.72
CA GLU A 273 19.22 2.92 24.81
C GLU A 273 18.13 3.74 25.52
N GLU A 274 18.44 5.01 25.82
CA GLU A 274 17.47 6.02 26.28
C GLU A 274 17.22 7.02 25.16
N GLY A 275 16.27 6.71 24.27
CA GLY A 275 15.88 7.59 23.17
C GLY A 275 14.36 7.70 23.06
N MET A 276 13.85 8.92 22.98
CA MET A 276 12.43 9.19 22.70
C MET A 276 12.27 9.53 21.22
N ASP A 277 11.31 8.87 20.57
CA ASP A 277 11.05 8.91 19.13
C ASP A 277 10.80 10.33 18.58
N GLN A 278 11.61 10.74 17.59
CA GLN A 278 11.40 11.92 16.75
C GLN A 278 11.24 11.53 15.26
N GLY A 279 10.80 10.30 14.96
CA GLY A 279 10.52 9.77 13.62
C GLY A 279 11.62 8.85 13.06
N GLY A 280 12.88 9.02 13.46
CA GLY A 280 13.97 8.13 13.01
C GLY A 280 13.89 6.70 13.57
N VAL A 281 13.39 6.56 14.82
CA VAL A 281 13.24 5.25 15.48
C VAL A 281 12.18 4.40 14.78
N GLN A 282 11.10 5.00 14.29
CA GLN A 282 10.08 4.28 13.53
C GLN A 282 10.61 3.79 12.18
N LYS A 283 11.34 4.65 11.46
CA LYS A 283 11.97 4.27 10.19
C LYS A 283 12.92 3.09 10.37
N GLU A 284 13.78 3.16 11.38
CA GLU A 284 14.68 2.06 11.75
C GLU A 284 13.89 0.78 12.09
N PHE A 285 12.90 0.89 12.96
CA PHE A 285 12.07 -0.23 13.36
C PHE A 285 11.44 -0.94 12.17
N PHE A 286 10.76 -0.20 11.28
CA PHE A 286 10.10 -0.77 10.11
C PHE A 286 11.10 -1.38 9.12
N ALA A 287 12.24 -0.72 8.89
CA ALA A 287 13.28 -1.26 8.02
C ALA A 287 13.78 -2.62 8.53
N VAL A 288 14.19 -2.69 9.80
CA VAL A 288 14.77 -3.91 10.39
C VAL A 288 13.74 -5.02 10.53
N VAL A 289 12.53 -4.71 11.03
CA VAL A 289 11.53 -5.76 11.25
C VAL A 289 11.01 -6.34 9.93
N MET A 290 10.81 -5.51 8.90
CA MET A 290 10.33 -5.99 7.59
C MET A 290 11.41 -6.77 6.86
N GLU A 291 12.66 -6.30 6.87
CA GLU A 291 13.79 -7.04 6.32
C GLU A 291 13.90 -8.42 6.98
N ARG A 292 13.83 -8.49 8.31
CA ARG A 292 13.95 -9.76 9.04
C ARG A 292 12.75 -10.69 8.84
N MET A 293 11.55 -10.16 8.67
CA MET A 293 10.36 -10.95 8.34
C MET A 293 10.42 -11.52 6.91
N MET A 294 11.04 -10.80 5.97
CA MET A 294 11.17 -11.18 4.56
C MET A 294 12.41 -12.02 4.23
N ASP A 295 13.33 -12.13 5.19
CA ASP A 295 14.49 -13.01 5.11
C ASP A 295 14.06 -14.46 4.89
N ASP A 296 14.66 -15.12 3.89
CA ASP A 296 14.38 -16.52 3.56
C ASP A 296 14.65 -17.44 4.77
N GLU A 297 15.60 -17.08 5.66
CA GLU A 297 15.87 -17.83 6.91
C GLU A 297 14.69 -17.83 7.88
N TRP A 298 13.86 -16.78 7.84
CA TRP A 298 12.67 -16.69 8.67
C TRP A 298 11.54 -17.60 8.16
N GLY A 299 11.57 -17.97 6.88
CA GLY A 299 10.68 -18.97 6.29
C GLY A 299 9.24 -18.49 5.99
N MET A 300 8.97 -17.20 6.13
CA MET A 300 7.67 -16.61 5.77
C MET A 300 7.61 -16.20 4.30
N PHE A 301 8.71 -15.73 3.74
CA PHE A 301 8.77 -15.29 2.36
C PHE A 301 9.93 -15.98 1.64
N VAL A 302 9.86 -15.97 0.32
CA VAL A 302 10.92 -16.44 -0.56
C VAL A 302 11.19 -15.37 -1.61
N SER A 303 12.46 -15.12 -1.88
CA SER A 303 12.88 -14.19 -2.93
C SER A 303 13.27 -14.93 -4.22
N ASP A 304 12.80 -14.43 -5.36
CA ASP A 304 13.20 -14.94 -6.68
C ASP A 304 14.63 -14.46 -7.04
N GLU A 305 15.47 -15.34 -7.56
CA GLU A 305 16.87 -15.01 -7.86
C GLU A 305 17.03 -14.05 -9.06
N GLU A 306 16.16 -14.16 -10.09
CA GLU A 306 16.23 -13.36 -11.32
C GLU A 306 15.72 -11.93 -11.07
N THR A 307 14.55 -11.82 -10.44
CA THR A 307 13.81 -10.55 -10.31
C THR A 307 13.91 -9.91 -8.94
N ARG A 308 14.37 -10.66 -7.91
CA ARG A 308 14.38 -10.26 -6.49
C ARG A 308 12.99 -9.91 -5.95
N VAL A 309 11.93 -10.37 -6.61
CA VAL A 309 10.59 -10.23 -6.03
C VAL A 309 10.46 -11.20 -4.86
N THR A 310 9.91 -10.71 -3.76
CA THR A 310 9.58 -11.47 -2.58
C THR A 310 8.14 -11.98 -2.70
N TRP A 311 7.92 -13.24 -2.36
CA TRP A 311 6.61 -13.88 -2.40
C TRP A 311 6.33 -14.70 -1.15
N LEU A 312 5.06 -14.98 -0.87
CA LEU A 312 4.69 -15.77 0.30
C LEU A 312 5.17 -17.21 0.08
N GLN A 313 5.88 -17.74 1.07
CA GLN A 313 6.21 -19.15 1.08
C GLN A 313 4.93 -19.99 1.13
N GLY A 314 4.83 -21.00 0.26
CA GLY A 314 3.72 -21.95 0.25
C GLY A 314 3.82 -22.99 1.37
N GLY A 315 2.66 -23.50 1.81
CA GLY A 315 2.58 -24.65 2.72
C GLY A 315 2.59 -25.94 1.92
N TYR A 316 3.76 -26.39 1.47
CA TYR A 316 3.86 -27.60 0.66
C TYR A 316 3.87 -28.86 1.54
N LEU A 317 2.68 -29.44 1.70
CA LEU A 317 2.38 -30.86 1.92
C LEU A 317 2.95 -31.57 3.18
N GLU A 318 2.00 -31.86 4.07
CA GLU A 318 1.89 -33.14 4.81
C GLU A 318 0.47 -33.71 4.63
N GLU A 319 0.15 -34.91 5.10
CA GLU A 319 -1.21 -35.46 4.99
C GLU A 319 -2.24 -34.51 5.62
N GLU A 320 -3.30 -34.15 4.89
CA GLU A 320 -4.36 -33.29 5.41
C GLU A 320 -5.01 -33.93 6.66
N GLY A 321 -5.19 -33.14 7.72
CA GLY A 321 -5.96 -33.55 8.90
C GLY A 321 -5.15 -34.02 10.12
N THR A 322 -3.83 -33.81 10.18
CA THR A 322 -3.07 -34.00 11.43
C THR A 322 -3.20 -32.78 12.36
N PRO A 323 -3.36 -32.95 13.69
CA PRO A 323 -3.44 -31.84 14.64
C PRO A 323 -2.20 -30.95 14.64
N GLU A 324 -1.01 -31.51 14.42
CA GLU A 324 0.24 -30.76 14.35
C GLU A 324 0.24 -29.77 13.19
N ARG A 325 -0.25 -30.19 12.01
CA ARG A 325 -0.33 -29.34 10.82
C ARG A 325 -1.36 -28.23 10.97
N GLU A 326 -2.53 -28.53 11.53
CA GLU A 326 -3.55 -27.50 11.79
C GLU A 326 -3.00 -26.38 12.70
N MET A 327 -2.17 -26.76 13.69
CA MET A 327 -1.49 -25.83 14.58
C MET A 327 -0.38 -25.04 13.87
N GLU A 328 0.41 -25.69 13.02
CA GLU A 328 1.43 -25.02 12.21
C GLU A 328 0.81 -24.01 11.24
N GLU A 329 -0.24 -24.40 10.51
CA GLU A 329 -0.96 -23.50 9.61
C GLU A 329 -1.67 -22.36 10.35
N ALA A 330 -2.19 -22.61 11.57
CA ALA A 330 -2.73 -21.55 12.41
C ALA A 330 -1.64 -20.55 12.83
N THR A 331 -0.46 -21.05 13.21
CA THR A 331 0.72 -20.24 13.53
C THR A 331 1.16 -19.42 12.33
N ALA A 332 1.31 -20.06 11.17
CA ALA A 332 1.70 -19.40 9.92
C ALA A 332 0.70 -18.31 9.54
N ARG A 333 -0.62 -18.62 9.52
CA ARG A 333 -1.67 -17.61 9.29
C ARG A 333 -1.53 -16.42 10.24
N ARG A 334 -1.25 -16.68 11.52
CA ARG A 334 -1.07 -15.59 12.48
C ARG A 334 0.16 -14.75 12.18
N GLN A 335 1.28 -15.37 11.82
CA GLN A 335 2.50 -14.67 11.44
C GLN A 335 2.28 -13.78 10.20
N TYR A 336 1.66 -14.30 9.14
CA TYR A 336 1.33 -13.49 7.96
C TYR A 336 0.38 -12.35 8.28
N GLU A 337 -0.64 -12.58 9.13
CA GLU A 337 -1.51 -11.50 9.58
C GLU A 337 -0.72 -10.41 10.32
N MET A 338 0.22 -10.79 11.20
CA MET A 338 1.05 -9.80 11.88
C MET A 338 2.02 -9.08 10.95
N ALA A 339 2.64 -9.76 9.99
CA ALA A 339 3.45 -9.12 8.95
C ALA A 339 2.63 -8.12 8.13
N GLY A 340 1.38 -8.47 7.81
CA GLY A 340 0.43 -7.56 7.19
C GLY A 340 0.14 -6.34 8.08
N VAL A 341 -0.05 -6.53 9.39
CA VAL A 341 -0.24 -5.39 10.31
C VAL A 341 0.99 -4.50 10.38
N VAL A 342 2.20 -5.07 10.40
CA VAL A 342 3.44 -4.27 10.40
C VAL A 342 3.55 -3.45 9.13
N MET A 343 3.29 -4.04 7.96
CA MET A 343 3.23 -3.30 6.70
C MET A 343 2.14 -2.21 6.74
N GLY A 344 0.96 -2.55 7.26
CA GLY A 344 -0.14 -1.59 7.43
C GLY A 344 0.23 -0.42 8.34
N LEU A 345 0.93 -0.67 9.45
CA LEU A 345 1.43 0.36 10.36
C LEU A 345 2.48 1.25 9.68
N ALA A 346 3.35 0.70 8.83
CA ALA A 346 4.30 1.50 8.07
C ALA A 346 3.58 2.48 7.13
N ILE A 347 2.61 2.00 6.36
CA ILE A 347 1.77 2.82 5.48
C ILE A 347 1.03 3.90 6.28
N TYR A 348 0.43 3.51 7.40
CA TYR A 348 -0.36 4.39 8.26
C TYR A 348 0.47 5.51 8.90
N ASN A 349 1.75 5.26 9.17
CA ASN A 349 2.69 6.26 9.69
C ASN A 349 3.47 6.99 8.57
N GLY A 350 3.21 6.71 7.29
CA GLY A 350 3.90 7.33 6.16
C GLY A 350 5.37 6.92 6.03
N VAL A 351 5.71 5.72 6.48
CA VAL A 351 7.06 5.14 6.37
C VAL A 351 7.13 4.25 5.13
N ILE A 352 8.08 4.57 4.25
CA ILE A 352 8.36 3.79 3.05
C ILE A 352 9.09 2.49 3.43
N LEU A 353 8.74 1.40 2.76
CA LEU A 353 9.34 0.09 2.95
C LEU A 353 10.20 -0.32 1.75
N GLY A 354 11.38 -0.87 2.03
CA GLY A 354 12.29 -1.45 1.02
C GLY A 354 11.85 -2.85 0.57
N ILE A 355 10.60 -3.01 0.15
CA ILE A 355 10.03 -4.31 -0.23
C ILE A 355 9.75 -4.37 -1.73
N GLN A 356 9.86 -5.56 -2.31
CA GLN A 356 9.62 -5.77 -3.73
C GLN A 356 8.67 -6.95 -3.93
N PHE A 357 7.38 -6.65 -4.07
CA PHE A 357 6.39 -7.67 -4.39
C PHE A 357 6.07 -7.68 -5.89
N PRO A 358 5.65 -8.84 -6.45
CA PRO A 358 5.12 -8.89 -7.81
C PRO A 358 3.78 -8.14 -7.89
N LYS A 359 3.41 -7.63 -9.09
CA LYS A 359 2.19 -6.83 -9.30
C LYS A 359 0.91 -7.45 -8.75
N VAL A 360 0.80 -8.78 -8.84
CA VAL A 360 -0.33 -9.53 -8.31
C VAL A 360 -0.58 -9.27 -6.81
N MET A 361 0.47 -9.05 -6.01
CA MET A 361 0.31 -8.69 -4.59
C MET A 361 -0.45 -7.39 -4.43
N TRP A 362 -0.07 -6.37 -5.21
CA TRP A 362 -0.68 -5.05 -5.14
C TRP A 362 -2.13 -5.09 -5.62
N LYS A 363 -2.44 -5.92 -6.62
CA LYS A 363 -3.83 -6.21 -7.01
C LYS A 363 -4.62 -6.74 -5.82
N VAL A 364 -4.12 -7.77 -5.14
CA VAL A 364 -4.75 -8.36 -3.95
C VAL A 364 -4.96 -7.34 -2.83
N LEU A 365 -3.95 -6.51 -2.55
CA LEU A 365 -4.01 -5.52 -1.47
C LEU A 365 -4.98 -4.36 -1.74
N THR A 366 -5.20 -4.00 -3.01
CA THR A 366 -6.21 -2.97 -3.37
C THR A 366 -7.65 -3.47 -3.31
N MET A 367 -7.90 -4.79 -3.25
CA MET A 367 -9.25 -5.34 -3.14
C MET A 367 -9.82 -5.14 -1.73
N THR A 368 -11.00 -4.53 -1.67
CA THR A 368 -11.69 -4.14 -0.42
C THR A 368 -12.16 -5.32 0.41
N SER A 369 -12.89 -6.22 -0.23
CA SER A 369 -13.52 -7.36 0.42
C SER A 369 -12.79 -8.65 0.10
N GLU A 370 -12.65 -9.54 1.10
CA GLU A 370 -12.23 -10.92 0.84
C GLU A 370 -13.21 -11.63 -0.09
N GLU A 371 -14.50 -11.29 -0.01
CA GLU A 371 -15.51 -11.87 -0.91
C GLU A 371 -15.27 -11.45 -2.36
N ASP A 372 -14.87 -10.20 -2.61
CA ASP A 372 -14.62 -9.71 -3.96
C ASP A 372 -13.33 -10.32 -4.52
N LEU A 373 -12.30 -10.45 -3.69
CA LEU A 373 -11.10 -11.20 -4.02
C LEU A 373 -11.42 -12.66 -4.35
N GLN A 374 -12.23 -13.33 -3.53
CA GLN A 374 -12.65 -14.70 -3.78
C GLN A 374 -13.49 -14.82 -5.04
N LYS A 375 -14.35 -13.85 -5.37
CA LYS A 375 -15.13 -13.83 -6.61
C LYS A 375 -14.25 -13.58 -7.84
N ALA A 376 -13.28 -12.67 -7.73
CA ALA A 376 -12.32 -12.40 -8.80
C ALA A 376 -11.33 -13.56 -9.02
N ALA A 377 -11.03 -14.30 -7.95
CA ALA A 377 -10.24 -15.53 -7.99
C ALA A 377 -11.06 -16.75 -8.43
N ALA A 378 -12.38 -16.75 -8.19
CA ALA A 378 -13.24 -17.86 -8.56
C ALA A 378 -13.24 -18.01 -10.09
N ASP A 379 -12.70 -19.14 -10.52
CA ASP A 379 -12.37 -19.55 -11.89
C ASP A 379 -13.61 -19.75 -12.79
N ARG A 380 -14.50 -18.75 -12.84
CA ARG A 380 -15.58 -18.65 -13.82
C ARG A 380 -15.27 -17.51 -14.78
N VAL A 381 -14.25 -17.74 -15.60
CA VAL A 381 -14.30 -17.21 -16.95
C VAL A 381 -15.33 -18.06 -17.70
N ASP A 382 -16.63 -17.83 -17.45
CA ASP A 382 -17.62 -18.20 -18.45
C ASP A 382 -17.14 -17.57 -19.77
N ALA A 383 -17.28 -18.26 -20.90
CA ALA A 383 -16.97 -17.71 -22.21
C ALA A 383 -17.86 -16.47 -22.46
N GLY A 384 -17.44 -15.29 -21.98
CA GLY A 384 -18.27 -14.10 -21.81
C GLY A 384 -18.09 -13.31 -20.50
N SER A 385 -17.24 -13.76 -19.56
CA SER A 385 -16.96 -13.01 -18.32
C SER A 385 -16.34 -11.65 -18.65
N LYS A 386 -16.95 -10.59 -18.09
CA LYS A 386 -16.53 -9.19 -18.26
C LYS A 386 -15.23 -8.85 -17.51
N PHE A 387 -14.74 -9.74 -16.65
CA PHE A 387 -13.57 -9.48 -15.82
C PHE A 387 -12.40 -10.37 -16.26
N PRO A 388 -11.21 -9.79 -16.51
CA PRO A 388 -10.00 -10.58 -16.75
C PRO A 388 -9.65 -11.43 -15.52
N SER A 389 -8.96 -12.56 -15.74
CA SER A 389 -8.37 -13.33 -14.63
C SER A 389 -7.50 -12.42 -13.78
N LEU A 390 -7.74 -12.37 -12.47
CA LEU A 390 -6.90 -11.64 -11.50
C LEU A 390 -5.45 -12.16 -11.46
N PHE A 391 -5.30 -13.43 -11.86
CA PHE A 391 -4.08 -14.22 -11.82
C PHE A 391 -3.75 -14.67 -13.26
N SER A 392 -3.22 -13.76 -14.08
CA SER A 392 -2.97 -14.03 -15.50
C SER A 392 -1.55 -14.55 -15.76
N LEU A 393 -1.29 -15.02 -16.99
CA LEU A 393 0.07 -15.41 -17.39
C LEU A 393 1.02 -14.20 -17.41
N GLU A 394 0.52 -13.03 -17.78
CA GLU A 394 1.29 -11.79 -17.77
C GLU A 394 1.72 -11.42 -16.33
N ASP A 395 0.84 -11.61 -15.35
CA ASP A 395 1.17 -11.38 -13.94
C ASP A 395 2.24 -12.36 -13.43
N LEU A 396 2.12 -13.63 -13.84
CA LEU A 396 3.10 -14.66 -13.51
C LEU A 396 4.46 -14.35 -14.14
N GLU A 397 4.50 -13.99 -15.42
CA GLU A 397 5.73 -13.72 -16.15
C GLU A 397 6.44 -12.46 -15.65
N GLU A 398 5.72 -11.49 -15.11
CA GLU A 398 6.34 -10.34 -14.47
C GLU A 398 7.07 -10.70 -13.17
N GLY A 399 6.47 -11.55 -12.34
CA GLY A 399 7.08 -11.99 -11.08
C GLY A 399 8.13 -13.08 -11.27
N TRP A 400 7.87 -14.04 -12.17
CA TRP A 400 8.70 -15.20 -12.44
C TRP A 400 8.90 -15.38 -13.95
N PRO A 401 9.83 -14.60 -14.55
CA PRO A 401 9.97 -14.52 -15.99
C PRO A 401 10.34 -15.86 -16.64
N ALA A 402 11.24 -16.63 -16.05
CA ALA A 402 11.60 -17.95 -16.58
C ALA A 402 10.38 -18.90 -16.65
N LEU A 403 9.59 -18.95 -15.58
CA LEU A 403 8.38 -19.77 -15.51
C LEU A 403 7.31 -19.29 -16.50
N GLY A 404 7.04 -17.98 -16.52
CA GLY A 404 6.09 -17.37 -17.43
C GLY A 404 6.45 -17.57 -18.90
N ARG A 405 7.72 -17.36 -19.28
CA ARG A 405 8.22 -17.63 -20.65
C ARG A 405 8.02 -19.10 -21.04
N GLY A 406 8.25 -20.04 -20.14
CA GLY A 406 8.04 -21.47 -20.40
C GLY A 406 6.57 -21.82 -20.68
N LEU A 407 5.65 -21.27 -19.89
CA LEU A 407 4.21 -21.45 -20.12
C LEU A 407 3.74 -20.72 -21.39
N ARG A 408 4.26 -19.52 -21.67
CA ARG A 408 3.99 -18.78 -22.92
C ARG A 408 4.47 -19.59 -24.13
N GLN A 409 5.66 -20.17 -24.06
CA GLN A 409 6.20 -21.03 -25.12
C GLN A 409 5.27 -22.21 -25.41
N MET A 410 4.67 -22.82 -24.38
CA MET A 410 3.68 -23.89 -24.56
C MET A 410 2.43 -23.41 -25.29
N LEU A 411 1.92 -22.22 -24.95
CA LEU A 411 0.74 -21.62 -25.62
C LEU A 411 1.01 -21.22 -27.07
N GLU A 412 2.22 -20.75 -27.35
CA GLU A 412 2.63 -20.29 -28.68
C GLU A 412 3.22 -21.42 -29.55
N TRP A 413 3.34 -22.63 -28.98
CA TRP A 413 3.87 -23.79 -29.68
C TRP A 413 3.08 -24.09 -30.95
N LYS A 414 3.78 -24.25 -32.07
CA LYS A 414 3.17 -24.53 -33.36
C LYS A 414 3.04 -26.03 -33.55
N GLN A 415 1.90 -26.47 -34.05
CA GLN A 415 1.64 -27.88 -34.34
C GLN A 415 2.63 -28.47 -35.37
N GLU A 416 3.22 -27.62 -36.21
CA GLU A 416 4.26 -27.99 -37.19
C GLU A 416 5.57 -28.46 -36.52
N ASP A 417 5.85 -27.99 -35.29
CA ASP A 417 7.06 -28.30 -34.53
C ASP A 417 6.91 -29.54 -33.63
N GLY A 418 5.74 -30.20 -33.65
CA GLY A 418 5.41 -31.39 -32.87
C GLY A 418 4.17 -31.20 -31.99
N ASP A 419 3.61 -32.31 -31.47
CA ASP A 419 2.48 -32.24 -30.53
C ASP A 419 2.93 -31.77 -29.15
N VAL A 420 2.11 -30.94 -28.49
CA VAL A 420 2.43 -30.39 -27.16
C VAL A 420 2.62 -31.50 -26.13
N ALA A 421 1.84 -32.59 -26.20
CA ALA A 421 1.94 -33.70 -25.25
C ALA A 421 3.30 -34.41 -25.37
N ASP A 422 3.78 -34.61 -26.60
CA ASP A 422 5.03 -35.31 -26.88
C ASP A 422 6.27 -34.44 -26.62
N VAL A 423 6.18 -33.12 -26.82
CA VAL A 423 7.31 -32.20 -26.66
C VAL A 423 7.48 -31.79 -25.21
N PHE A 424 6.39 -31.37 -24.55
CA PHE A 424 6.47 -30.82 -23.20
C PHE A 424 6.36 -31.92 -22.12
N CYS A 425 5.72 -33.05 -22.42
CA CYS A 425 5.56 -34.19 -21.52
C CYS A 425 5.08 -33.78 -20.12
N ARG A 426 4.06 -32.91 -20.06
CA ARG A 426 3.44 -32.45 -18.81
C ARG A 426 2.05 -33.04 -18.64
N ASN A 427 1.69 -33.27 -17.39
CA ASN A 427 0.31 -33.56 -16.98
C ASN A 427 -0.27 -32.34 -16.26
N PHE A 428 -1.56 -32.38 -15.92
CA PHE A 428 -2.27 -31.34 -15.15
C PHE A 428 -1.83 -31.34 -13.68
N GLU A 429 -0.55 -31.07 -13.45
CA GLU A 429 0.09 -30.95 -12.16
C GLU A 429 1.13 -29.82 -12.14
N ILE A 430 1.42 -29.35 -10.93
CA ILE A 430 2.46 -28.36 -10.62
C ILE A 430 3.50 -29.00 -9.71
N SER A 431 4.77 -28.69 -9.94
CA SER A 431 5.89 -29.25 -9.18
C SER A 431 6.50 -28.20 -8.26
N TYR A 432 6.70 -28.55 -6.98
CA TYR A 432 7.41 -27.72 -6.00
C TYR A 432 8.63 -28.47 -5.47
N GLU A 433 9.74 -27.76 -5.31
CA GLU A 433 10.89 -28.30 -4.60
C GLU A 433 10.72 -28.03 -3.10
N VAL A 434 10.61 -29.11 -2.33
CA VAL A 434 10.39 -29.05 -0.89
C VAL A 434 11.63 -29.55 -0.17
N PHE A 435 12.19 -28.71 0.69
CA PHE A 435 13.39 -29.05 1.45
C PHE A 435 13.21 -30.38 2.22
N GLY A 436 14.13 -31.31 2.04
CA GLY A 436 14.09 -32.64 2.65
C GLY A 436 13.09 -33.64 2.05
N LYS A 437 12.18 -33.21 1.17
CA LYS A 437 11.19 -34.07 0.48
C LYS A 437 11.41 -34.16 -1.04
N GLY A 438 12.27 -33.32 -1.62
CA GLY A 438 12.57 -33.31 -3.05
C GLY A 438 11.44 -32.63 -3.85
N VAL A 439 11.31 -33.00 -5.13
CA VAL A 439 10.25 -32.47 -5.99
C VAL A 439 8.94 -33.17 -5.67
N VAL A 440 7.91 -32.38 -5.37
CA VAL A 440 6.56 -32.86 -5.09
C VAL A 440 5.58 -32.31 -6.12
N ASN A 441 4.78 -33.19 -6.70
CA ASN A 441 3.78 -32.83 -7.71
C ASN A 441 2.38 -32.76 -7.09
N ILE A 442 1.67 -31.68 -7.40
CA ILE A 442 0.30 -31.44 -6.93
C ILE A 442 -0.61 -31.40 -8.16
N PRO A 443 -1.66 -32.24 -8.23
CA PRO A 443 -2.60 -32.19 -9.34
C PRO A 443 -3.40 -30.88 -9.30
N LEU A 444 -3.56 -30.24 -10.47
CA LEU A 444 -4.29 -28.98 -10.63
C LEU A 444 -5.81 -29.18 -10.67
N CYS A 445 -6.25 -30.38 -11.01
CA CYS A 445 -7.64 -30.80 -11.06
C CYS A 445 -7.79 -32.26 -10.62
N GLU A 446 -9.04 -32.73 -10.46
CA GLU A 446 -9.30 -34.12 -10.08
C GLU A 446 -8.74 -35.09 -11.14
N GLY A 447 -7.84 -35.99 -10.72
CA GLY A 447 -7.12 -36.89 -11.63
C GLY A 447 -6.07 -36.20 -12.51
N GLY A 448 -5.71 -34.94 -12.23
CA GLY A 448 -4.82 -34.13 -13.08
C GLY A 448 -3.46 -34.75 -13.38
N SER A 449 -2.90 -35.53 -12.45
CA SER A 449 -1.64 -36.26 -12.66
C SER A 449 -1.72 -37.32 -13.75
N ASP A 450 -2.91 -37.76 -14.18
CA ASP A 450 -3.12 -38.71 -15.27
C ASP A 450 -3.61 -38.03 -16.57
N ILE A 451 -3.82 -36.71 -16.56
CA ILE A 451 -4.32 -35.95 -17.71
C ILE A 451 -3.13 -35.27 -18.41
N PRO A 452 -2.72 -35.70 -19.62
CA PRO A 452 -1.64 -35.06 -20.36
C PRO A 452 -2.07 -33.69 -20.90
N VAL A 453 -1.11 -32.78 -20.97
CA VAL A 453 -1.28 -31.47 -21.59
C VAL A 453 -1.13 -31.61 -23.11
N THR A 454 -2.16 -31.25 -23.85
CA THR A 454 -2.28 -31.36 -25.30
C THR A 454 -2.48 -29.99 -25.94
N ASN A 455 -2.43 -29.91 -27.27
CA ASN A 455 -2.75 -28.70 -28.03
C ASN A 455 -4.16 -28.14 -27.71
N GLU A 456 -5.12 -29.01 -27.40
CA GLU A 456 -6.51 -28.63 -27.12
C GLU A 456 -6.70 -28.06 -25.71
N ASN A 457 -5.97 -28.57 -24.73
CA ASN A 457 -6.18 -28.25 -23.31
C ASN A 457 -5.08 -27.37 -22.69
N ARG A 458 -4.00 -27.03 -23.42
CA ARG A 458 -2.88 -26.21 -22.90
C ARG A 458 -3.29 -24.86 -22.30
N HIS A 459 -4.34 -24.23 -22.84
CA HIS A 459 -4.85 -22.96 -22.31
C HIS A 459 -5.50 -23.13 -20.93
N GLU A 460 -6.19 -24.26 -20.72
CA GLU A 460 -6.74 -24.64 -19.42
C GLU A 460 -5.61 -24.93 -18.42
N TYR A 461 -4.62 -25.72 -18.84
CA TYR A 461 -3.46 -26.03 -18.02
C TYR A 461 -2.76 -24.77 -17.51
N VAL A 462 -2.41 -23.84 -18.41
CA VAL A 462 -1.70 -22.60 -18.04
C VAL A 462 -2.55 -21.74 -17.10
N ARG A 463 -3.86 -21.62 -17.34
CA ARG A 463 -4.75 -20.87 -16.45
C ARG A 463 -4.82 -21.49 -15.05
N GLN A 464 -5.03 -22.80 -14.95
CA GLN A 464 -5.05 -23.49 -13.66
C GLN A 464 -3.69 -23.40 -12.95
N TYR A 465 -2.59 -23.46 -13.70
CA TYR A 465 -1.24 -23.28 -13.17
C TYR A 465 -1.07 -21.90 -12.54
N CYS A 466 -1.40 -20.83 -13.28
CA CYS A 466 -1.32 -19.45 -12.77
C CYS A 466 -2.20 -19.26 -11.51
N HIS A 467 -3.43 -19.75 -11.55
CA HIS A 467 -4.37 -19.65 -10.43
C HIS A 467 -3.90 -20.43 -9.21
N HIS A 468 -3.37 -21.64 -9.40
CA HIS A 468 -2.85 -22.44 -8.30
C HIS A 468 -1.62 -21.79 -7.66
N PHE A 469 -0.64 -21.39 -8.48
CA PHE A 469 0.62 -20.83 -8.00
C PHE A 469 0.44 -19.49 -7.26
N MET A 470 -0.35 -18.57 -7.83
CA MET A 470 -0.50 -17.22 -7.27
C MET A 470 -1.63 -17.10 -6.22
N TYR A 471 -2.51 -18.10 -6.10
CA TYR A 471 -3.65 -18.04 -5.18
C TYR A 471 -3.86 -19.33 -4.39
N LEU A 472 -4.29 -20.43 -5.02
CA LEU A 472 -4.76 -21.60 -4.25
C LEU A 472 -3.69 -22.16 -3.29
N GLY A 473 -2.44 -22.27 -3.74
CA GLY A 473 -1.33 -22.81 -2.94
C GLY A 473 -0.95 -21.96 -1.71
N ILE A 474 -1.40 -20.71 -1.66
CA ILE A 474 -1.06 -19.76 -0.58
C ILE A 474 -2.28 -19.05 0.01
N LYS A 475 -3.50 -19.45 -0.36
CA LYS A 475 -4.74 -18.69 -0.15
C LYS A 475 -4.88 -18.19 1.28
N ASP A 476 -4.77 -19.07 2.26
CA ASP A 476 -4.99 -18.71 3.66
C ASP A 476 -3.93 -17.77 4.22
N ARG A 477 -2.68 -17.93 3.77
CA ARG A 477 -1.54 -17.06 4.11
C ARG A 477 -1.70 -15.68 3.47
N LEU A 478 -2.07 -15.65 2.19
CA LEU A 478 -2.34 -14.43 1.42
C LEU A 478 -3.50 -13.63 2.03
N LEU A 479 -4.61 -14.31 2.36
CA LEU A 479 -5.76 -13.67 3.00
C LEU A 479 -5.41 -13.16 4.41
N ALA A 480 -4.62 -13.91 5.18
CA ALA A 480 -4.15 -13.44 6.48
C ALA A 480 -3.28 -12.19 6.37
N PHE A 481 -2.30 -12.19 5.47
CA PHE A 481 -1.48 -11.01 5.19
C PHE A 481 -2.34 -9.81 4.80
N ARG A 482 -3.28 -10.00 3.86
CA ARG A 482 -4.24 -8.96 3.45
C ARG A 482 -5.05 -8.41 4.62
N ARG A 483 -5.58 -9.28 5.49
CA ARG A 483 -6.32 -8.86 6.70
C ARG A 483 -5.48 -7.99 7.60
N GLY A 484 -4.22 -8.35 7.81
CA GLY A 484 -3.29 -7.55 8.60
C GLY A 484 -3.13 -6.13 8.05
N VAL A 485 -2.87 -5.99 6.75
CA VAL A 485 -2.74 -4.68 6.10
C VAL A 485 -4.04 -3.87 6.26
N TRP A 486 -5.18 -4.49 5.97
CA TRP A 486 -6.50 -3.84 6.03
C TRP A 486 -6.96 -3.53 7.46
N ALA A 487 -6.47 -4.21 8.49
CA ALA A 487 -6.78 -3.91 9.88
C ALA A 487 -6.32 -2.50 10.28
N VAL A 488 -5.26 -2.00 9.64
CA VAL A 488 -4.69 -0.67 9.89
C VAL A 488 -5.13 0.34 8.84
N VAL A 489 -4.96 0.00 7.56
CA VAL A 489 -5.13 0.94 6.43
C VAL A 489 -6.53 0.87 5.79
N GLY A 490 -7.45 0.05 6.32
CA GLY A 490 -8.73 -0.31 5.68
C GLY A 490 -9.80 0.77 5.55
N GLY A 491 -9.42 1.98 5.16
CA GLY A 491 -10.30 3.10 4.84
C GLY A 491 -10.53 3.28 3.33
N MET A 492 -11.40 4.23 3.00
CA MET A 492 -11.73 4.56 1.61
C MET A 492 -10.54 5.17 0.83
N ALA A 493 -9.51 5.67 1.52
CA ALA A 493 -8.35 6.28 0.89
C ALA A 493 -7.48 5.27 0.10
N VAL A 494 -7.32 4.03 0.59
CA VAL A 494 -6.59 2.97 -0.15
C VAL A 494 -7.27 2.66 -1.48
N ARG A 495 -8.61 2.71 -1.51
CA ARG A 495 -9.41 2.43 -2.72
C ARG A 495 -9.20 3.47 -3.83
N MET A 496 -8.60 4.61 -3.54
CA MET A 496 -8.25 5.61 -4.56
C MET A 496 -7.04 5.20 -5.41
N CYS A 497 -6.25 4.24 -4.91
CA CYS A 497 -5.02 3.82 -5.55
C CYS A 497 -5.25 2.62 -6.47
N ARG A 498 -4.69 2.70 -7.68
CA ARG A 498 -4.43 1.54 -8.53
C ARG A 498 -3.32 0.68 -7.91
N PRO A 499 -3.16 -0.60 -8.30
CA PRO A 499 -2.10 -1.47 -7.77
C PRO A 499 -0.70 -0.85 -7.85
N GLU A 500 -0.35 -0.26 -8.98
CA GLU A 500 0.97 0.38 -9.20
C GLU A 500 1.13 1.65 -8.35
N GLU A 501 0.02 2.37 -8.13
CA GLU A 501 0.01 3.55 -7.26
C GLU A 501 0.17 3.15 -5.79
N LEU A 502 -0.45 2.04 -5.37
CA LEU A 502 -0.26 1.51 -4.03
C LEU A 502 1.19 1.05 -3.83
N GLU A 503 1.82 0.37 -4.80
CA GLU A 503 3.26 0.06 -4.74
C GLU A 503 4.07 1.34 -4.51
N MET A 504 3.81 2.40 -5.28
CA MET A 504 4.51 3.67 -5.11
C MET A 504 4.28 4.28 -3.72
N VAL A 505 3.08 4.16 -3.14
CA VAL A 505 2.78 4.66 -1.79
C VAL A 505 3.56 3.91 -0.73
N VAL A 506 3.65 2.58 -0.85
CA VAL A 506 4.32 1.75 0.16
C VAL A 506 5.84 1.76 -0.01
N CYS A 507 6.32 1.66 -1.24
CA CYS A 507 7.73 1.44 -1.55
C CYS A 507 8.45 2.71 -2.00
N GLY A 508 7.74 3.79 -2.28
CA GLY A 508 8.30 4.97 -2.94
C GLY A 508 8.39 4.80 -4.46
N ALA A 509 8.65 5.91 -5.13
CA ALA A 509 8.85 5.95 -6.57
C ALA A 509 10.23 5.40 -6.95
N ARG A 510 10.29 4.69 -8.08
CA ARG A 510 11.56 4.28 -8.68
C ARG A 510 12.26 5.51 -9.27
N ASN A 511 13.55 5.65 -8.99
CA ASN A 511 14.41 6.69 -9.56
C ASN A 511 14.83 6.38 -11.00
N GLY A 512 13.86 6.47 -11.92
CA GLY A 512 14.06 6.21 -13.33
C GLY A 512 14.48 4.77 -13.65
N GLY A 513 14.43 4.40 -14.93
CA GLY A 513 14.90 3.09 -15.40
C GLY A 513 16.43 2.97 -15.44
N GLU A 514 16.93 1.77 -15.73
CA GLU A 514 18.31 1.61 -16.21
C GLU A 514 18.48 2.45 -17.49
N GLY A 515 19.21 3.56 -17.39
CA GLY A 515 19.42 4.50 -18.50
C GLY A 515 18.87 5.92 -18.30
N ASP A 516 18.05 6.16 -17.26
CA ASP A 516 17.56 7.52 -16.97
C ASP A 516 18.63 8.42 -16.33
N HIS A 517 18.67 9.68 -16.76
CA HIS A 517 19.47 10.71 -16.13
C HIS A 517 18.87 11.07 -14.76
N LEU A 518 19.51 10.61 -13.68
CA LEU A 518 19.16 11.02 -12.32
C LEU A 518 19.76 12.41 -12.03
N ASP A 519 18.92 13.43 -12.00
CA ASP A 519 19.28 14.79 -11.60
C ASP A 519 19.01 14.98 -10.10
N LEU A 520 20.05 15.32 -9.33
CA LEU A 520 19.97 15.50 -7.88
C LEU A 520 19.84 16.98 -7.47
N SER A 521 19.56 17.89 -8.40
CA SER A 521 19.41 19.32 -8.10
C SER A 521 18.31 19.59 -7.08
N GLU A 522 17.16 18.94 -7.20
CA GLU A 522 16.07 19.05 -6.21
C GLU A 522 16.49 18.52 -4.82
N LEU A 523 17.36 17.51 -4.77
CA LEU A 523 17.90 16.98 -3.52
C LEU A 523 18.84 18.00 -2.86
N GLU A 524 19.71 18.65 -3.65
CA GLU A 524 20.61 19.69 -3.18
C GLU A 524 19.84 20.85 -2.54
N GLU A 525 18.78 21.31 -3.22
CA GLU A 525 17.93 22.40 -2.72
C GLU A 525 17.23 22.04 -1.40
N ALA A 526 16.82 20.79 -1.23
CA ALA A 526 16.14 20.29 -0.04
C ALA A 526 17.09 19.83 1.08
N THR A 527 18.41 19.81 0.84
CA THR A 527 19.38 19.25 1.79
C THR A 527 19.56 20.14 3.02
N GLY A 528 19.44 19.52 4.19
CA GLY A 528 19.79 20.14 5.46
C GLY A 528 21.29 20.04 5.74
N TYR A 529 21.83 21.01 6.46
CA TYR A 529 23.22 20.99 6.92
C TYR A 529 23.28 21.14 8.43
N ASP A 530 24.19 20.41 9.07
CA ASP A 530 24.30 20.36 10.54
C ASP A 530 25.77 20.38 11.00
N ASP A 531 25.98 20.68 12.27
CA ASP A 531 27.29 20.76 12.94
C ASP A 531 28.28 21.73 12.25
N GLY A 532 27.78 22.91 11.88
CA GLY A 532 28.57 24.02 11.33
C GLY A 532 28.80 23.96 9.82
N TYR A 533 28.23 22.99 9.11
CA TYR A 533 28.07 23.07 7.67
C TYR A 533 26.86 23.92 7.27
N ASP A 534 26.96 24.55 6.11
CA ASP A 534 25.90 25.25 5.41
C ASP A 534 26.13 25.17 3.89
N SER A 535 25.18 25.63 3.09
CA SER A 535 25.25 25.61 1.63
C SER A 535 26.38 26.48 1.03
N MET A 536 26.98 27.38 1.82
CA MET A 536 28.06 28.25 1.40
C MET A 536 29.44 27.69 1.75
N HIS A 537 29.51 26.69 2.64
CA HIS A 537 30.75 26.05 3.06
C HIS A 537 31.47 25.39 1.88
N GLN A 538 32.80 25.57 1.79
CA GLN A 538 33.59 25.13 0.64
C GLN A 538 33.49 23.61 0.41
N VAL A 539 33.62 22.80 1.47
CA VAL A 539 33.48 21.34 1.40
C VAL A 539 32.10 20.91 0.89
N ILE A 540 31.04 21.66 1.19
CA ILE A 540 29.67 21.36 0.73
C ILE A 540 29.52 21.69 -0.75
N ARG A 541 30.06 22.81 -1.21
CA ARG A 541 30.08 23.15 -2.65
C ARG A 541 30.90 22.14 -3.46
N ASP A 542 32.03 21.70 -2.91
CA ASP A 542 32.86 20.68 -3.52
C ASP A 542 32.13 19.32 -3.56
N PHE A 543 31.43 18.96 -2.48
CA PHE A 543 30.56 17.77 -2.42
C PHE A 543 29.52 17.78 -3.54
N TRP A 544 28.70 18.84 -3.65
CA TRP A 544 27.67 18.90 -4.69
C TRP A 544 28.24 18.95 -6.10
N SER A 545 29.36 19.65 -6.30
CA SER A 545 30.06 19.62 -7.59
C SER A 545 30.49 18.20 -7.96
N ILE A 546 30.96 17.39 -7.01
CA ILE A 546 31.32 15.98 -7.27
C ILE A 546 30.06 15.16 -7.56
N VAL A 547 29.00 15.33 -6.76
CA VAL A 547 27.73 14.59 -6.91
C VAL A 547 27.06 14.85 -8.26
N HIS A 548 27.09 16.09 -8.76
CA HIS A 548 26.55 16.40 -10.08
C HIS A 548 27.35 15.81 -11.24
N GLU A 549 28.66 15.62 -11.04
CA GLU A 549 29.55 14.96 -12.00
C GLU A 549 29.43 13.42 -11.98
N MET A 550 28.81 12.83 -10.95
CA MET A 550 28.63 11.37 -10.84
C MET A 550 27.71 10.83 -11.94
N ASP A 551 27.97 9.59 -12.36
CA ASP A 551 27.03 8.86 -13.22
C ASP A 551 25.76 8.43 -12.46
N ALA A 552 24.75 7.95 -13.19
CA ALA A 552 23.47 7.56 -12.60
C ALA A 552 23.62 6.40 -11.60
N ALA A 553 24.57 5.48 -11.78
CA ALA A 553 24.79 4.37 -10.88
C ALA A 553 25.42 4.84 -9.56
N GLN A 554 26.40 5.72 -9.63
CA GLN A 554 27.03 6.36 -8.46
C GLN A 554 26.02 7.21 -7.68
N LYS A 555 25.16 7.98 -8.35
CA LYS A 555 24.09 8.76 -7.70
C LYS A 555 23.10 7.86 -6.95
N ARG A 556 22.70 6.73 -7.54
CA ARG A 556 21.85 5.73 -6.85
C ARG A 556 22.56 5.11 -5.66
N ARG A 557 23.86 4.80 -5.77
CA ARG A 557 24.66 4.31 -4.64
C ARG A 557 24.78 5.34 -3.52
N LEU A 558 24.90 6.63 -3.84
CA LEU A 558 24.88 7.69 -2.84
C LEU A 558 23.54 7.74 -2.09
N LEU A 559 22.42 7.68 -2.82
CA LEU A 559 21.10 7.60 -2.20
C LEU A 559 21.01 6.37 -1.30
N MET A 560 21.31 5.18 -1.82
CA MET A 560 21.35 3.95 -1.04
C MET A 560 22.25 4.04 0.20
N PHE A 561 23.43 4.65 0.06
CA PHE A 561 24.39 4.82 1.16
C PHE A 561 23.85 5.70 2.28
N VAL A 562 23.09 6.75 1.95
CA VAL A 562 22.57 7.71 2.93
C VAL A 562 21.17 7.35 3.43
N THR A 563 20.32 6.74 2.60
CA THR A 563 18.89 6.52 2.91
C THR A 563 18.54 5.04 3.07
N ALA A 564 19.48 4.12 2.83
CA ALA A 564 19.26 2.67 2.74
C ALA A 564 18.22 2.25 1.69
N SER A 565 17.88 3.14 0.75
CA SER A 565 16.93 2.86 -0.32
C SER A 565 17.35 3.56 -1.61
N ASP A 566 17.24 2.86 -2.73
CA ASP A 566 17.35 3.45 -4.06
C ASP A 566 16.03 4.05 -4.55
N ARG A 567 14.93 3.81 -3.82
CA ARG A 567 13.61 4.43 -4.02
C ARG A 567 13.50 5.75 -3.27
N ILE A 568 12.76 6.69 -3.84
CA ILE A 568 12.51 8.01 -3.26
C ILE A 568 11.04 8.17 -2.87
N PRO A 569 10.71 9.14 -2.00
CA PRO A 569 9.33 9.54 -1.79
C PRO A 569 8.64 9.89 -3.11
N ILE A 570 7.34 9.61 -3.20
CA ILE A 570 6.57 9.80 -4.44
C ILE A 570 6.55 11.26 -4.89
N GLY A 571 6.68 12.22 -3.97
CA GLY A 571 6.74 13.64 -4.32
C GLY A 571 8.05 14.09 -4.94
N GLY A 572 9.04 13.21 -5.07
CA GLY A 572 10.31 13.49 -5.75
C GLY A 572 11.49 13.61 -4.78
N LEU A 573 12.64 14.01 -5.33
CA LEU A 573 13.90 14.12 -4.59
C LEU A 573 13.88 15.23 -3.54
N LYS A 574 13.09 16.29 -3.77
CA LYS A 574 12.87 17.37 -2.78
C LYS A 574 12.25 16.92 -1.46
N ASP A 575 11.51 15.80 -1.48
CA ASP A 575 10.83 15.26 -0.30
C ASP A 575 11.72 14.25 0.45
N VAL A 576 12.90 13.92 -0.10
CA VAL A 576 13.90 13.10 0.59
C VAL A 576 14.48 13.92 1.73
N THR A 577 14.32 13.43 2.96
CA THR A 577 15.15 13.93 4.07
C THR A 577 16.59 13.57 3.74
N PHE A 578 17.47 14.55 3.54
CA PHE A 578 18.89 14.35 3.31
C PHE A 578 19.65 15.42 4.09
N ILE A 579 20.51 15.00 5.02
CA ILE A 579 21.25 15.92 5.90
C ILE A 579 22.74 15.63 5.79
N VAL A 580 23.54 16.65 5.51
CA VAL A 580 25.01 16.54 5.58
C VAL A 580 25.48 17.15 6.89
N GLN A 581 26.04 16.29 7.76
CA GLN A 581 26.54 16.68 9.07
C GLN A 581 28.06 16.57 9.09
N ARG A 582 28.73 17.57 9.67
CA ARG A 582 30.18 17.53 9.86
C ARG A 582 30.58 16.37 10.77
N ASN A 583 31.64 15.66 10.40
CA ASN A 583 32.19 14.54 11.17
C ASN A 583 33.66 14.76 11.52
N GLY A 584 33.92 15.87 12.21
CA GLY A 584 35.26 16.29 12.61
C GLY A 584 36.07 16.93 11.48
N PRO A 585 37.35 17.24 11.76
CA PRO A 585 38.25 17.89 10.81
C PRO A 585 38.73 16.92 9.72
N ASP A 586 39.59 17.42 8.81
CA ASP A 586 40.27 16.59 7.82
C ASP A 586 40.89 15.33 8.46
N SER A 587 40.64 14.18 7.84
CA SER A 587 41.15 12.89 8.29
C SER A 587 41.20 11.90 7.13
N ASP A 588 41.76 10.72 7.37
CA ASP A 588 41.76 9.61 6.39
C ASP A 588 40.56 8.68 6.55
N ARG A 589 39.64 8.98 7.48
CA ARG A 589 38.41 8.23 7.66
C ARG A 589 37.53 8.41 6.43
N LEU A 590 36.81 7.36 6.04
CA LEU A 590 35.75 7.47 5.03
C LEU A 590 34.54 8.23 5.60
N PRO A 591 33.73 8.89 4.76
CA PRO A 591 32.43 9.33 5.21
C PRO A 591 31.58 8.12 5.62
N THR A 592 30.70 8.33 6.58
CA THR A 592 29.77 7.30 7.09
C THR A 592 28.35 7.82 7.02
N ALA A 593 27.35 6.96 7.16
CA ALA A 593 25.96 7.38 7.16
C ALA A 593 25.21 6.88 8.39
N LEU A 594 24.24 7.66 8.85
CA LEU A 594 23.19 7.24 9.78
C LEU A 594 21.91 7.13 8.96
N THR A 595 21.70 5.98 8.32
CA THR A 595 20.67 5.81 7.30
C THR A 595 19.25 6.02 7.81
N CYS A 596 18.97 5.63 9.06
CA CYS A 596 17.67 5.83 9.72
C CYS A 596 17.28 7.32 9.84
N PHE A 597 18.27 8.21 9.84
CA PHE A 597 18.09 9.66 9.90
C PHE A 597 18.42 10.35 8.57
N SER A 598 18.72 9.56 7.54
CA SER A 598 19.21 10.04 6.24
C SER A 598 20.34 11.07 6.35
N ARG A 599 21.30 10.79 7.25
CA ARG A 599 22.41 11.68 7.57
C ARG A 599 23.72 11.17 7.02
N LEU A 600 24.36 11.97 6.17
CA LEU A 600 25.73 11.77 5.73
C LEU A 600 26.69 12.44 6.72
N LEU A 601 27.50 11.66 7.40
CA LEU A 601 28.56 12.12 8.29
C LEU A 601 29.83 12.36 7.47
N LEU A 602 30.09 13.62 7.14
CA LEU A 602 31.13 14.02 6.21
C LEU A 602 32.29 14.73 6.93
N PRO A 603 33.49 14.12 7.02
CA PRO A 603 34.69 14.80 7.50
C PRO A 603 34.99 16.05 6.66
N GLU A 604 35.57 17.06 7.29
CA GLU A 604 35.94 18.30 6.62
C GLU A 604 37.26 18.14 5.84
N TYR A 605 37.21 17.39 4.73
CA TYR A 605 38.40 17.10 3.94
C TYR A 605 39.07 18.37 3.40
N SER A 606 40.40 18.37 3.42
CA SER A 606 41.19 19.55 3.06
C SER A 606 41.16 19.91 1.57
N THR A 607 40.82 18.97 0.69
CA THR A 607 40.78 19.16 -0.78
C THR A 607 39.61 18.44 -1.44
N LYS A 608 39.17 18.97 -2.59
CA LYS A 608 38.10 18.38 -3.42
C LYS A 608 38.47 16.97 -3.92
N GLU A 609 39.75 16.75 -4.25
CA GLU A 609 40.24 15.45 -4.72
C GLU A 609 40.15 14.38 -3.63
N LYS A 610 40.55 14.72 -2.39
CA LYS A 610 40.45 13.82 -1.25
C LYS A 610 38.99 13.52 -0.92
N LEU A 611 38.13 14.53 -0.94
CA LEU A 611 36.68 14.36 -0.79
C LEU A 611 36.11 13.40 -1.85
N ARG A 612 36.47 13.58 -3.13
CA ARG A 612 36.02 12.71 -4.23
C ARG A 612 36.46 11.26 -4.00
N GLU A 613 37.74 11.05 -3.75
CA GLU A 613 38.31 9.71 -3.55
C GLU A 613 37.61 8.99 -2.38
N ARG A 614 37.49 9.66 -1.23
CA ARG A 614 36.89 9.08 -0.02
C ARG A 614 35.39 8.84 -0.18
N LEU A 615 34.66 9.76 -0.81
CA LEU A 615 33.23 9.61 -1.06
C LEU A 615 32.95 8.45 -2.02
N LEU A 616 33.65 8.38 -3.16
CA LEU A 616 33.49 7.30 -4.12
C LEU A 616 33.86 5.95 -3.50
N THR A 617 34.97 5.89 -2.76
CA THR A 617 35.37 4.68 -2.04
C THR A 617 34.27 4.23 -1.07
N ALA A 618 33.64 5.14 -0.32
CA ALA A 618 32.58 4.79 0.61
C ALA A 618 31.33 4.25 -0.08
N ILE A 619 30.83 4.91 -1.12
CA ILE A 619 29.58 4.49 -1.80
C ILE A 619 29.77 3.25 -2.68
N GLU A 620 30.99 2.98 -3.17
CA GLU A 620 31.28 1.80 -4.01
C GLU A 620 31.54 0.54 -3.17
N ASN A 621 31.99 0.70 -1.92
CA ASN A 621 32.26 -0.41 -1.00
C ASN A 621 31.18 -0.58 0.07
N ALA A 622 30.06 0.14 -0.02
CA ALA A 622 28.92 -0.08 0.85
C ALA A 622 28.07 -1.25 0.36
N LYS A 623 27.81 -2.25 1.22
CA LYS A 623 26.78 -3.28 1.02
C LYS A 623 25.85 -3.29 2.23
N GLY A 624 24.56 -3.00 2.03
CA GLY A 624 23.60 -2.92 3.14
C GLY A 624 23.94 -1.82 4.14
N PHE A 625 23.92 -2.13 5.45
CA PHE A 625 24.13 -1.17 6.55
C PHE A 625 25.60 -0.88 6.89
N GLY A 626 26.58 -1.29 6.06
CA GLY A 626 28.01 -1.15 6.40
C GLY A 626 28.95 -0.99 5.21
N LEU A 627 30.14 -0.45 5.51
CA LEU A 627 31.32 -0.45 4.65
C LEU A 627 31.95 -1.85 4.69
N VAL A 628 32.22 -2.44 3.53
CA VAL A 628 32.93 -3.73 3.37
C VAL A 628 34.44 -3.53 3.44
#